data_AF-A0A9D9L051-F1
#
_entry.id   AF-A0A9D9L051-F1
#
_cell.length_a   1.000
_cell.length_b   1.000
_cell.length_c   1.000
_cell.angle_alpha   90.00
_cell.angle_beta   90.00
_cell.angle_gamma   90.00
#
_symmetry.space_group_name_H-M   'P 1'
#
loop_
_entity.id
_entity.type
_entity.pdbx_description
1 polymer ?
#
loop_
_entity_poly.entity_id
_entity_poly.type
_entity_poly.pdbx_seq_one_letter_code
_entity_poly.pdbx_strand_id
1 'polypeptide(L)'
;MYNYYHFETDSYWNIAPVRQLLESHGLSSENGHDFAVEQPFISISLLMVKDRNSFNSERDISPDKTNYIPVVTSDLSDNDDLVRNILDSLEKCLGSPLIEEW
;
A
#
# COMPACT_ATOMS: atom_id res chain seq x y z
N MET A 1 -16.98 8.59 -2.14
CA MET A 1 -15.76 9.42 -2.13
C MET A 1 -14.61 8.49 -1.75
N TYR A 2 -13.37 8.93 -1.94
CA TYR A 2 -12.19 8.07 -1.75
C TYR A 2 -11.41 8.59 -0.56
N ASN A 3 -10.88 7.68 0.25
CA ASN A 3 -9.96 7.98 1.33
C ASN A 3 -8.56 7.60 0.90
N TYR A 4 -7.62 8.47 1.25
CA TYR A 4 -6.24 8.36 0.86
C TYR A 4 -5.40 8.19 2.11
N TYR A 5 -4.66 7.09 2.15
CA TYR A 5 -3.71 6.81 3.20
C TYR A 5 -2.34 6.51 2.60
N HIS A 6 -1.31 6.56 3.43
CA HIS A 6 0.00 6.04 3.06
C HIS A 6 0.79 5.52 4.24
N PHE A 7 1.77 4.67 3.93
CA PHE A 7 2.90 4.36 4.80
C PHE A 7 4.18 4.89 4.18
N GLU A 8 5.07 5.42 5.01
CA GLU A 8 6.38 5.90 4.54
C GLU A 8 7.53 5.58 5.49
N THR A 9 8.75 5.63 4.94
CA THR A 9 10.00 5.54 5.71
C THR A 9 11.13 6.28 5.01
N ASP A 10 12.07 6.84 5.79
CA ASP A 10 13.30 7.45 5.26
C ASP A 10 14.30 6.40 4.72
N SER A 11 14.08 5.11 5.00
CA SER A 11 14.89 3.99 4.52
C SER A 11 14.18 3.22 3.41
N TYR A 12 14.20 1.89 3.44
CA TYR A 12 13.42 1.04 2.54
C TYR A 12 12.96 -0.22 3.25
N TRP A 13 11.79 -0.71 2.86
CA TRP A 13 11.30 -2.05 3.15
C TRP A 13 11.59 -3.00 1.99
N ASN A 14 11.75 -4.28 2.31
CA ASN A 14 11.82 -5.33 1.30
C ASN A 14 10.40 -5.61 0.78
N ILE A 15 10.22 -5.69 -0.54
CA ILE A 15 8.90 -5.92 -1.16
C ILE A 15 8.37 -7.33 -0.86
N ALA A 16 9.24 -8.34 -0.85
CA ALA A 16 8.82 -9.74 -0.70
C ALA A 16 7.89 -10.01 0.50
N PRO A 17 8.20 -9.59 1.74
CA PRO A 17 7.29 -9.78 2.88
C PRO A 17 6.00 -8.98 2.76
N VAL A 18 6.05 -7.76 2.21
CA VAL A 18 4.86 -6.92 2.00
C VAL A 18 3.92 -7.57 0.99
N ARG A 19 4.46 -8.05 -0.13
CA ARG A 19 3.70 -8.79 -1.15
C ARG A 19 3.07 -10.05 -0.58
N GLN A 20 3.83 -10.88 0.14
CA GLN A 20 3.31 -12.11 0.74
C GLN A 20 2.17 -11.81 1.73
N LEU A 21 2.26 -10.70 2.46
CA LEU A 21 1.20 -10.26 3.35
C LEU A 21 -0.07 -9.89 2.56
N LEU A 22 0.05 -9.07 1.52
CA LEU A 22 -1.09 -8.66 0.68
C LEU A 22 -1.73 -9.87 -0.01
N GLU A 23 -0.93 -10.78 -0.55
CA GLU A 23 -1.37 -12.05 -1.14
C GLU A 23 -2.08 -12.94 -0.11
N SER A 24 -1.64 -12.96 1.15
CA SER A 24 -2.29 -13.72 2.22
C SER A 24 -3.69 -13.19 2.59
N HIS A 25 -3.96 -11.91 2.31
CA HIS A 25 -5.27 -11.28 2.43
C HIS A 25 -6.14 -11.42 1.17
N GLY A 26 -5.65 -12.16 0.17
CA GLY A 26 -6.39 -12.43 -1.08
C GLY A 26 -6.22 -11.35 -2.15
N LEU A 27 -5.30 -10.40 -1.98
CA LEU A 27 -4.99 -9.42 -3.02
C LEU A 27 -4.02 -10.04 -4.02
N SER A 28 -4.28 -9.85 -5.30
CA SER A 28 -3.38 -10.29 -6.37
C SER A 28 -2.75 -9.09 -7.06
N SER A 29 -1.56 -9.32 -7.63
CA SER A 29 -0.84 -8.35 -8.44
C SER A 29 -0.21 -9.04 -9.64
N GLU A 30 -0.40 -8.49 -10.84
CA GLU A 30 0.23 -9.01 -12.06
C GLU A 30 1.70 -8.60 -12.16
N ASN A 31 2.05 -7.42 -11.63
CA ASN A 31 3.40 -6.85 -11.67
C ASN A 31 4.16 -7.00 -10.34
N GLY A 32 3.48 -7.40 -9.26
CA GLY A 32 4.05 -7.52 -7.92
C GLY A 32 4.16 -6.20 -7.14
N HIS A 33 3.64 -5.11 -7.69
CA HIS A 33 3.73 -3.75 -7.13
C HIS A 33 2.38 -3.11 -6.90
N ASP A 34 1.37 -3.41 -7.72
CA ASP A 34 0.03 -2.84 -7.61
C ASP A 34 -0.99 -3.93 -7.26
N PHE A 35 -1.76 -3.69 -6.21
CA PHE A 35 -2.75 -4.62 -5.66
C PHE A 35 -4.08 -3.90 -5.57
N ALA A 36 -5.12 -4.43 -6.22
CA ALA A 36 -6.44 -3.80 -6.19
C ALA A 36 -7.55 -4.85 -6.12
N VAL A 37 -8.59 -4.54 -5.36
CA VAL A 37 -9.84 -5.30 -5.28
C VAL A 37 -10.99 -4.31 -5.40
N GLU A 38 -12.06 -4.67 -6.13
CA GLU A 38 -13.18 -3.76 -6.38
C GLU A 38 -14.23 -3.77 -5.25
N GLN A 39 -14.35 -4.87 -4.50
CA GLN A 39 -15.35 -5.04 -3.44
C GLN A 39 -14.81 -5.88 -2.26
N PRO A 40 -14.54 -5.28 -1.09
CA PRO A 40 -14.48 -3.83 -0.86
C PRO A 40 -13.41 -3.16 -1.74
N PHE A 41 -13.65 -1.92 -2.17
CA PHE A 41 -12.65 -1.19 -2.97
C PHE A 41 -11.44 -0.84 -2.11
N ILE A 42 -10.28 -1.38 -2.48
CA ILE A 42 -8.96 -1.05 -1.95
C ILE A 42 -7.93 -1.14 -3.09
N SER A 43 -7.05 -0.15 -3.18
CA SER A 43 -5.92 -0.10 -4.10
C SER A 43 -4.66 0.23 -3.32
N ILE A 44 -3.61 -0.56 -3.47
CA ILE A 44 -2.33 -0.44 -2.78
C ILE A 44 -1.21 -0.53 -3.82
N SER A 45 -0.29 0.43 -3.80
CA SER A 45 0.90 0.40 -4.66
C SER A 45 2.17 0.35 -3.83
N LEU A 46 3.21 -0.33 -4.31
CA LEU A 46 4.52 -0.43 -3.65
C LEU A 46 5.54 0.42 -4.42
N LEU A 47 5.86 1.59 -3.89
CA LEU A 47 6.70 2.58 -4.58
C LEU A 47 8.03 2.82 -3.85
N MET A 48 9.06 3.13 -4.61
CA MET A 48 10.38 3.59 -4.18
C MET A 48 10.55 5.04 -4.64
N VAL A 49 10.05 5.98 -3.87
CA VAL A 49 10.03 7.41 -4.20
C VAL A 49 11.28 8.11 -3.68
N LYS A 50 11.80 9.04 -4.48
CA LYS A 50 12.92 9.93 -4.07
C LYS A 50 12.43 11.21 -3.37
N ASP A 51 11.26 11.71 -3.76
CA ASP A 51 10.61 12.92 -3.24
C ASP A 51 9.08 12.72 -3.34
N ARG A 52 8.35 13.09 -2.28
CA ARG A 52 6.89 12.98 -2.18
C ARG A 52 6.14 13.80 -3.25
N ASN A 53 6.81 14.78 -3.87
CA ASN A 53 6.23 15.62 -4.91
C ASN A 53 6.53 15.13 -6.33
N SER A 54 7.21 14.00 -6.49
CA SER A 54 7.67 13.51 -7.80
C SER A 54 7.33 12.05 -7.99
N PHE A 55 6.04 11.75 -8.15
CA PHE A 55 5.58 10.44 -8.58
C PHE A 55 5.79 10.27 -10.09
N ASN A 56 6.63 9.31 -10.46
CA ASN A 56 6.82 8.82 -11.81
C ASN A 56 6.70 7.29 -11.80
N SER A 57 5.59 6.80 -12.37
CA SER A 57 5.17 5.40 -12.34
C SER A 57 6.22 4.39 -12.81
N GLU A 58 7.16 4.77 -13.68
CA GLU A 58 8.21 3.84 -14.14
C GLU A 58 9.49 3.91 -13.30
N ARG A 59 9.84 5.08 -12.76
CA ARG A 59 11.09 5.29 -12.01
C ARG A 59 10.96 4.95 -10.54
N ASP A 60 9.74 4.97 -10.03
CA ASP A 60 9.44 4.68 -8.63
C ASP A 60 9.12 3.20 -8.39
N ILE A 61 9.28 2.33 -9.39
CA ILE A 61 9.14 0.88 -9.22
C ILE A 61 10.54 0.29 -9.08
N SER A 62 10.83 -0.28 -7.91
CA SER A 62 12.03 -1.07 -7.66
C SER A 62 11.64 -2.54 -7.49
N PRO A 63 12.42 -3.51 -8.02
CA PRO A 63 12.06 -4.93 -7.97
C PRO A 63 12.06 -5.52 -6.56
N ASP A 64 12.80 -4.93 -5.62
CA ASP A 64 13.03 -5.49 -4.29
C ASP A 64 12.75 -4.50 -3.14
N LYS A 65 12.61 -3.21 -3.43
CA LYS A 65 12.52 -2.15 -2.40
C LYS A 65 11.30 -1.27 -2.58
N THR A 66 10.73 -0.84 -1.46
CA THR A 66 9.71 0.20 -1.40
C THR A 66 9.97 1.07 -0.17
N ASN A 67 9.66 2.35 -0.23
CA ASN A 67 9.73 3.26 0.92
C ASN A 67 8.47 4.11 1.07
N TYR A 68 7.50 3.91 0.19
CA TYR A 68 6.23 4.60 0.18
C TYR A 68 5.13 3.68 -0.38
N ILE A 69 4.04 3.54 0.38
CA ILE A 69 2.92 2.66 0.04
C ILE A 69 1.65 3.48 0.13
N PRO A 70 1.14 4.05 -0.97
CA PRO A 70 -0.17 4.68 -0.98
C PRO A 70 -1.27 3.62 -0.94
N VAL A 71 -2.33 3.93 -0.21
CA VAL A 71 -3.54 3.12 -0.11
C VAL A 71 -4.74 4.00 -0.42
N VAL A 72 -5.60 3.56 -1.33
CA VAL A 72 -6.85 4.23 -1.68
C VAL A 72 -8.01 3.29 -1.37
N THR A 73 -8.97 3.76 -0.59
CA THR A 73 -10.20 3.03 -0.27
C THR A 73 -11.41 3.87 -0.68
N SER A 74 -12.60 3.26 -0.73
CA SER A 74 -13.85 4.01 -0.83
C SER A 74 -14.42 4.25 0.57
N ASP A 75 -15.20 5.31 0.78
CA ASP A 75 -15.86 5.58 2.08
C ASP A 75 -16.71 4.40 2.59
N LEU A 76 -17.27 3.61 1.67
CA LEU A 76 -18.07 2.43 2.00
C LEU A 76 -17.19 1.27 2.50
N SER A 77 -15.89 1.29 2.19
CA SER A 77 -14.90 0.29 2.55
C SER A 77 -14.16 0.59 3.87
N ASP A 78 -14.22 1.82 4.40
CA ASP A 78 -13.43 2.21 5.59
C ASP A 78 -13.81 1.46 6.89
N ASN A 79 -15.05 0.98 6.94
CA ASN A 79 -15.55 0.15 8.02
C ASN A 79 -15.53 -1.34 7.69
N ASP A 80 -14.99 -1.71 6.52
CA ASP A 80 -14.88 -3.11 6.11
C ASP A 80 -13.75 -3.80 6.89
N ASP A 81 -14.07 -4.93 7.51
CA ASP A 81 -13.13 -5.69 8.34
C ASP A 81 -11.91 -6.15 7.54
N LEU A 82 -12.05 -6.46 6.24
CA LEU A 82 -10.92 -6.85 5.39
C LEU A 82 -9.97 -5.66 5.20
N VAL A 83 -10.49 -4.49 4.86
CA VAL A 83 -9.68 -3.28 4.66
C VAL A 83 -8.93 -2.92 5.95
N ARG A 84 -9.61 -2.92 7.10
CA ARG A 84 -8.97 -2.64 8.40
C ARG A 84 -7.90 -3.67 8.75
N ASN A 85 -8.18 -4.95 8.55
CA ASN A 85 -7.21 -6.01 8.80
C ASN A 85 -5.97 -5.88 7.91
N ILE A 86 -6.11 -5.47 6.66
CA ILE A 86 -4.98 -5.21 5.76
C ILE A 86 -4.15 -4.03 6.27
N LEU A 87 -4.78 -2.91 6.59
CA LEU A 87 -4.11 -1.71 7.09
C LEU A 87 -3.35 -1.97 8.40
N ASP A 88 -4.00 -2.63 9.37
CA ASP A 88 -3.38 -3.02 10.65
C ASP A 88 -2.21 -3.99 10.45
N SER A 89 -2.33 -4.90 9.48
CA SER A 89 -1.28 -5.87 9.18
C SER A 89 -0.08 -5.19 8.50
N LEU A 90 -0.33 -4.22 7.62
CA LEU A 90 0.71 -3.42 6.99
C LEU A 90 1.46 -2.60 8.03
N GLU A 91 0.75 -1.90 8.93
CA GLU A 91 1.37 -1.12 10.01
C GLU A 91 2.32 -1.97 10.85
N LYS A 92 1.89 -3.19 11.24
CA LYS A 92 2.72 -4.16 11.98
C LYS A 92 3.90 -4.69 11.17
N CYS A 93 3.69 -5.00 9.89
CA CYS A 93 4.73 -5.54 9.01
C CYS A 93 5.82 -4.51 8.71
N LEU A 94 5.43 -3.25 8.52
CA LEU A 94 6.31 -2.15 8.14
C LEU A 94 6.97 -1.50 9.36
N GLY A 95 6.35 -1.63 10.54
CA GLY A 95 6.76 -0.90 11.74
C GLY A 95 6.63 0.62 11.56
N SER A 96 5.67 1.06 10.74
CA SER A 96 5.43 2.46 10.38
C SER A 96 3.94 2.75 10.43
N PRO A 97 3.52 3.89 11.01
CA PRO A 97 2.11 4.21 11.20
C PRO A 97 1.39 4.46 9.88
N LEU A 98 0.09 4.16 9.85
CA LEU A 98 -0.81 4.63 8.80
C LEU A 98 -1.00 6.15 8.90
N ILE A 99 -0.81 6.84 7.79
CA ILE A 99 -1.03 8.30 7.68
C ILE A 99 -2.25 8.54 6.79
N GLU A 100 -3.21 9.33 7.27
CA GLU A 100 -4.40 9.75 6.52
C GLU A 100 -4.17 11.12 5.88
N GLU A 101 -4.52 11.27 4.59
CA GLU A 101 -4.47 12.54 3.87
C GLU A 101 -5.85 13.20 3.76
N TRP A 102 -5.88 14.53 3.96
CA TRP A 102 -7.09 15.36 4.04
C TRP A 102 -7.29 16.22 2.80
#